data_AF-C3J8Q7-F1
#
_entry.id   AF-C3J8Q7-F1
#
_cell.length_a   1.000
_cell.length_b   1.000
_cell.length_c   1.000
_cell.angle_alpha   90.00
_cell.angle_beta   90.00
_cell.angle_gamma   90.00
#
_symmetry.space_group_name_H-M   'P 1'
#
loop_
_entity.id
_entity.type
_entity.pdbx_description
1 polymer ?
#
loop_
_entity_poly.entity_id
_entity_poly.type
_entity_poly.pdbx_seq_one_letter_code
_entity_poly.pdbx_strand_id
1 'polypeptide(L)'
;MATPEKSPYAPSLTDEEIMASLRARVRSRMDGATAAAMRASGVDYAYNFGLSIPQLRDLASELPSRLSLAQKLLSAQLREMRILGLLSFPPETLTYSQAISFAKSLETEELLSLFSTHLLAKNENVVACFPRGESLRIQRVWLNALSRRLLQNLPTSGLSQAIETTLERLSAQPKTLSVTEMDWLERLYNNEEWTKQISPALRSWTQLPEEHPLRNVASDLLF
;
A
#
# COMPACT_ATOMS: atom_id res chain seq x y z
N MET A 1 1.48 -14.44 27.52
CA MET A 1 0.21 -14.36 26.76
C MET A 1 -0.59 -13.21 27.33
N ALA A 2 -0.58 -12.06 26.66
CA ALA A 2 -1.51 -10.99 27.02
C ALA A 2 -2.91 -11.45 26.58
N THR A 3 -3.86 -11.47 27.52
CA THR A 3 -5.28 -11.61 27.21
C THR A 3 -5.66 -10.56 26.16
N PRO A 4 -6.46 -10.88 25.13
CA PRO A 4 -6.98 -9.85 24.26
C PRO A 4 -7.86 -8.95 25.12
N GLU A 5 -7.40 -7.74 25.42
CA GLU A 5 -8.27 -6.73 26.03
C GLU A 5 -9.51 -6.63 25.16
N LYS A 6 -10.68 -6.87 25.77
CA LYS A 6 -11.97 -6.67 25.09
C LYS A 6 -11.95 -5.27 24.49
N SER A 7 -12.27 -5.16 23.20
CA SER A 7 -12.47 -3.87 22.53
C SER A 7 -13.23 -2.91 23.45
N PRO A 8 -12.76 -1.66 23.63
CA PRO A 8 -13.45 -0.68 24.45
C PRO A 8 -14.77 -0.22 23.82
N TYR A 9 -15.08 -0.66 22.59
CA TYR A 9 -16.29 -0.31 21.88
C TYR A 9 -17.32 -1.43 22.01
N ALA A 10 -18.38 -1.19 22.78
CA ALA A 10 -19.48 -2.13 22.90
C ALA A 10 -20.14 -2.36 21.52
N PRO A 11 -20.60 -3.59 21.19
CA PRO A 11 -21.21 -3.89 19.89
C PRO A 11 -22.41 -3.01 19.53
N SER A 12 -23.12 -2.48 20.52
CA SER A 12 -24.30 -1.62 20.36
C SER A 12 -23.99 -0.18 19.98
N LEU A 13 -22.74 0.28 20.11
CA LEU A 13 -22.39 1.67 19.78
C LEU A 13 -22.53 1.93 18.28
N THR A 14 -23.07 3.09 17.95
CA THR A 14 -23.13 3.64 16.58
C THR A 14 -21.73 4.03 16.09
N ASP A 15 -21.56 4.13 14.78
CA ASP A 15 -20.29 4.56 14.21
C ASP A 15 -19.94 5.99 14.65
N GLU A 16 -20.93 6.86 14.80
CA GLU A 16 -20.80 8.24 15.24
C GLU A 16 -20.24 8.33 16.68
N GLU A 17 -20.77 7.50 17.59
CA GLU A 17 -20.28 7.40 18.97
C GLU A 17 -18.84 6.88 19.01
N ILE A 18 -18.53 5.86 18.21
CA ILE A 18 -17.16 5.31 18.09
C ILE A 18 -16.21 6.38 17.57
N MET A 19 -16.58 7.09 16.50
CA MET A 19 -15.76 8.18 15.93
C MET A 19 -15.57 9.34 16.89
N ALA A 20 -16.60 9.72 17.66
CA ALA A 20 -16.48 10.76 18.69
C ALA A 20 -15.49 10.34 19.79
N SER A 21 -15.62 9.12 20.32
CA SER A 21 -14.69 8.55 21.30
C SER A 21 -13.27 8.44 20.73
N LEU A 22 -13.11 7.94 19.50
CA LEU A 22 -11.83 7.81 18.84
C LEU A 22 -11.15 9.17 18.62
N ARG A 23 -11.90 10.22 18.25
CA ARG A 23 -11.37 11.59 18.14
C ARG A 23 -10.78 12.08 19.45
N ALA A 24 -11.47 11.87 20.57
CA ALA A 24 -10.96 12.24 21.89
C ALA A 24 -9.67 11.47 22.23
N ARG A 25 -9.64 10.17 21.94
CA ARG A 25 -8.49 9.28 22.18
C ARG A 25 -7.27 9.60 21.32
N VAL A 26 -7.47 9.98 20.06
CA VAL A 26 -6.39 10.44 19.19
C VAL A 26 -5.89 11.81 19.69
N ARG A 27 -6.80 12.73 20.01
CA ARG A 27 -6.44 14.08 20.52
C ARG A 27 -5.61 14.01 21.80
N SER A 28 -5.94 13.11 22.73
CA SER A 28 -5.20 12.96 23.99
C SER A 28 -3.79 12.40 23.82
N ARG A 29 -3.48 11.79 22.68
CA ARG A 29 -2.16 11.24 22.32
C ARG A 29 -1.37 12.16 21.38
N MET A 30 -1.85 13.38 21.14
CA MET A 30 -1.23 14.30 20.18
C MET A 30 0.22 14.59 20.56
N ASP A 31 1.09 14.53 19.56
CA ASP A 31 2.48 14.98 19.64
C ASP A 31 2.73 16.06 18.58
N GLY A 32 2.77 17.32 19.05
CA GLY A 32 2.99 18.47 18.18
C GLY A 32 4.37 18.51 17.54
N ALA A 33 5.40 18.00 18.22
CA ALA A 33 6.76 17.96 17.67
C ALA A 33 6.83 16.94 16.53
N THR A 34 6.26 15.75 16.74
CA THR A 34 6.13 14.75 15.68
C THR A 34 5.29 15.26 14.51
N ALA A 35 4.16 15.93 14.78
CA ALA A 35 3.32 16.51 13.74
C ALA A 35 4.06 17.59 12.91
N ALA A 36 4.91 18.41 13.56
CA ALA A 36 5.74 19.39 12.87
C ALA A 36 6.82 18.72 12.01
N ALA A 37 7.49 17.70 12.54
CA ALA A 37 8.49 16.93 11.79
C ALA A 37 7.88 16.24 10.56
N MET A 38 6.70 15.63 10.69
CA MET A 38 5.98 15.03 9.56
C MET A 38 5.67 16.07 8.46
N ARG A 39 5.21 17.26 8.83
CA ARG A 39 4.98 18.34 7.84
C ARG A 39 6.27 18.75 7.14
N ALA A 40 7.37 18.86 7.89
CA ALA A 40 8.68 19.18 7.32
C ALA A 40 9.18 18.10 6.33
N SER A 41 8.78 16.83 6.52
CA SER A 41 9.10 15.73 5.59
C SER A 41 8.11 15.59 4.43
N GLY A 42 7.24 16.58 4.18
CA GLY A 42 6.31 16.60 3.05
C GLY A 42 4.98 15.87 3.29
N VAL A 43 4.66 15.52 4.55
CA VAL A 43 3.35 14.94 4.90
C VAL A 43 2.33 16.08 5.06
N ASP A 44 1.69 16.45 3.96
CA ASP A 44 0.75 17.57 3.90
C ASP A 44 -0.71 17.10 4.09
N TYR A 45 -1.16 17.08 5.34
CA TYR A 45 -2.58 16.91 5.68
C TYR A 45 -3.11 18.19 6.32
N ALA A 46 -4.38 18.51 6.03
CA ALA A 46 -5.08 19.64 6.64
C ALA A 46 -5.01 19.60 8.18
N TYR A 47 -5.19 18.41 8.76
CA TYR A 47 -5.02 18.17 10.20
C TYR A 47 -4.15 16.93 10.45
N ASN A 48 -3.17 17.08 11.34
CA ASN A 48 -2.24 16.03 11.75
C ASN A 48 -1.94 16.20 13.25
N PHE A 49 -2.20 15.15 14.04
CA PHE A 49 -1.93 15.10 15.48
C PHE A 49 -0.62 14.39 15.84
N GLY A 50 0.15 13.93 14.86
CA GLY A 50 1.50 13.42 15.07
C GLY A 50 1.55 12.03 15.71
N LEU A 51 0.49 11.24 15.60
CA LEU A 51 0.55 9.84 16.04
C LEU A 51 1.35 9.02 15.03
N SER A 52 2.24 8.19 15.58
CA SER A 52 3.03 7.22 14.81
C SER A 52 2.16 6.06 14.29
N ILE A 53 2.63 5.37 13.24
CA ILE A 53 1.93 4.20 12.69
C ILE A 53 1.74 3.08 13.73
N PRO A 54 2.71 2.74 14.61
CA PRO A 54 2.47 1.77 15.67
C PRO A 54 1.31 2.15 16.60
N GLN A 55 1.25 3.40 17.07
CA GLN A 55 0.14 3.86 17.92
C GLN A 55 -1.22 3.77 17.19
N LEU A 56 -1.24 4.06 15.89
CA LEU A 56 -2.46 3.93 15.08
C LEU A 56 -2.86 2.47 14.86
N ARG A 57 -1.90 1.54 14.76
CA ARG A 57 -2.20 0.10 14.68
C ARG A 57 -2.79 -0.41 16.00
N ASP A 58 -2.27 0.04 17.14
CA ASP A 58 -2.83 -0.31 18.45
C ASP A 58 -4.28 0.15 18.55
N LEU A 59 -4.55 1.42 18.21
CA LEU A 59 -5.91 1.95 18.15
C LEU A 59 -6.82 1.22 17.15
N ALA A 60 -6.30 0.86 15.97
CA ALA A 60 -7.06 0.13 14.96
C ALA A 60 -7.45 -1.28 15.42
N SER A 61 -6.57 -1.95 16.17
CA SER A 61 -6.82 -3.31 16.69
C SER A 61 -8.00 -3.38 17.65
N GLU A 62 -8.35 -2.25 18.25
CA GLU A 62 -9.48 -2.12 19.16
C GLU A 62 -10.81 -1.82 18.44
N LEU A 63 -10.78 -1.35 17.19
CA LEU A 63 -11.98 -0.97 16.45
C LEU A 63 -12.77 -2.20 16.00
N PRO A 64 -14.11 -2.15 15.97
CA PRO A 64 -14.89 -3.22 15.37
C PRO A 64 -14.66 -3.25 13.86
N SER A 65 -14.56 -4.45 13.29
CA SER A 65 -14.47 -4.64 11.84
C SER A 65 -15.81 -4.33 11.17
N ARG A 66 -16.08 -3.03 10.92
CA ARG A 66 -17.31 -2.54 10.29
C ARG A 66 -16.97 -1.69 9.08
N LEU A 67 -17.51 -2.09 7.93
CA LEU A 67 -17.30 -1.38 6.67
C LEU A 67 -17.76 0.09 6.75
N SER A 68 -18.94 0.35 7.31
CA SER A 68 -19.49 1.70 7.44
C SER A 68 -18.60 2.62 8.27
N LEU A 69 -18.06 2.12 9.39
CA LEU A 69 -17.12 2.85 10.23
C LEU A 69 -15.81 3.15 9.50
N ALA A 70 -15.21 2.14 8.85
CA ALA A 70 -13.96 2.31 8.11
C ALA A 70 -14.10 3.34 6.98
N GLN A 71 -15.23 3.33 6.26
CA GLN A 71 -15.53 4.32 5.22
C GLN A 71 -15.66 5.74 5.76
N LYS A 72 -16.35 5.92 6.90
CA LYS A 72 -16.49 7.23 7.57
C LYS A 72 -15.15 7.75 8.12
N LEU A 73 -14.30 6.85 8.61
CA LEU A 73 -12.95 7.21 9.06
C LEU A 73 -12.06 7.63 7.88
N LEU A 74 -12.10 6.88 6.77
CA LEU A 74 -11.30 7.14 5.58
C LEU A 74 -11.66 8.48 4.90
N SER A 75 -12.91 8.93 4.99
CA SER A 75 -13.38 10.20 4.45
C SER A 75 -13.12 11.41 5.36
N ALA A 76 -12.59 11.21 6.57
CA ALA A 76 -12.28 12.29 7.49
C ALA A 76 -11.09 13.15 7.01
N GLN A 77 -11.02 14.41 7.45
CA GLN A 77 -9.90 15.30 7.12
C GLN A 77 -8.66 15.07 8.01
N LEU A 78 -8.83 14.47 9.19
CA LEU A 78 -7.73 14.21 10.12
C LEU A 78 -6.91 13.00 9.66
N ARG A 79 -5.60 13.19 9.49
CA ARG A 79 -4.64 12.15 9.07
C ARG A 79 -4.85 10.83 9.81
N GLU A 80 -4.87 10.88 11.14
CA GLU A 80 -4.99 9.71 11.99
C GLU A 80 -6.28 8.94 11.72
N MET A 81 -7.39 9.64 11.47
CA MET A 81 -8.67 8.99 11.13
C MET A 81 -8.62 8.33 9.76
N ARG A 82 -8.02 8.99 8.76
CA ARG A 82 -7.87 8.39 7.41
C ARG A 82 -7.06 7.10 7.49
N ILE A 83 -5.95 7.12 8.22
CA ILE A 83 -5.09 5.95 8.44
C ILE A 83 -5.84 4.85 9.20
N LEU A 84 -6.55 5.19 10.28
CA LEU A 84 -7.36 4.23 11.02
C LEU A 84 -8.43 3.59 10.13
N GLY A 85 -9.05 4.37 9.24
CA GLY A 85 -9.99 3.88 8.24
C GLY A 85 -9.39 2.84 7.31
N LEU A 86 -8.15 3.03 6.84
CA LEU A 86 -7.42 2.02 6.04
C LEU A 86 -7.07 0.78 6.86
N LEU A 87 -6.59 0.97 8.09
CA LEU A 87 -6.14 -0.13 8.96
C LEU A 87 -7.30 -0.99 9.48
N SER A 88 -8.50 -0.42 9.64
CA SER A 88 -9.69 -1.13 10.11
C SER A 88 -10.65 -1.53 8.99
N PHE A 89 -10.31 -1.27 7.72
CA PHE A 89 -11.16 -1.61 6.59
C PHE A 89 -11.22 -3.14 6.43
N PRO A 90 -12.40 -3.78 6.41
CA PRO A 90 -12.51 -5.23 6.26
C PRO A 90 -12.09 -5.66 4.84
N PRO A 91 -10.91 -6.30 4.64
CA PRO A 91 -10.34 -6.48 3.30
C PRO A 91 -11.21 -7.31 2.36
N GLU A 92 -11.93 -8.30 2.89
CA GLU A 92 -12.86 -9.16 2.16
C GLU A 92 -14.03 -8.41 1.52
N THR A 93 -14.35 -7.22 2.02
CA THR A 93 -15.42 -6.37 1.48
C THR A 93 -14.92 -5.42 0.39
N LEU A 94 -13.60 -5.32 0.19
CA LEU A 94 -13.01 -4.46 -0.83
C LEU A 94 -13.35 -5.02 -2.22
N THR A 95 -14.00 -4.20 -3.03
CA THR A 95 -14.24 -4.48 -4.45
C THR A 95 -13.15 -3.87 -5.34
N TYR A 96 -12.99 -4.39 -6.56
CA TYR A 96 -12.03 -3.84 -7.52
C TYR A 96 -12.31 -2.37 -7.86
N SER A 97 -13.57 -2.00 -8.09
CA SER A 97 -13.94 -0.60 -8.39
C SER A 97 -13.64 0.35 -7.23
N GLN A 98 -13.87 -0.09 -5.98
CA GLN A 98 -13.49 0.69 -4.79
C GLN A 98 -11.97 0.81 -4.66
N ALA A 99 -11.22 -0.26 -4.89
CA ALA A 99 -9.77 -0.23 -4.83
C ALA A 99 -9.18 0.77 -5.85
N ILE A 100 -9.71 0.80 -7.07
CA ILE A 100 -9.33 1.78 -8.10
C ILE A 100 -9.70 3.20 -7.66
N SER A 101 -10.90 3.39 -7.10
CA SER A 101 -11.35 4.69 -6.58
C SER A 101 -10.44 5.19 -5.45
N PHE A 102 -10.02 4.31 -4.53
CA PHE A 102 -9.07 4.65 -3.47
C PHE A 102 -7.70 4.99 -4.05
N ALA A 103 -7.16 4.18 -4.96
CA ALA A 103 -5.86 4.47 -5.59
C ALA A 103 -5.85 5.82 -6.34
N LYS A 104 -7.01 6.26 -6.87
CA LYS A 104 -7.19 7.58 -7.50
C LYS A 104 -7.32 8.72 -6.49
N SER A 105 -8.05 8.51 -5.40
CA SER A 105 -8.42 9.58 -4.46
C SER A 105 -7.46 9.79 -3.28
N LEU A 106 -6.61 8.81 -2.96
CA LEU A 106 -5.61 8.98 -1.91
C LEU A 106 -4.48 9.89 -2.39
N GLU A 107 -4.32 11.03 -1.71
CA GLU A 107 -3.48 12.15 -2.15
C GLU A 107 -2.01 11.97 -1.76
N THR A 108 -1.73 11.29 -0.65
CA THR A 108 -0.37 11.17 -0.11
C THR A 108 0.23 9.79 -0.38
N GLU A 109 1.56 9.75 -0.58
CA GLU A 109 2.31 8.49 -0.74
C GLU A 109 2.21 7.62 0.53
N GLU A 110 2.06 8.23 1.70
CA GLU A 110 1.79 7.51 2.95
C GLU A 110 0.48 6.71 2.87
N LEU A 111 -0.62 7.35 2.45
CA LEU A 111 -1.91 6.67 2.33
C LEU A 111 -1.87 5.58 1.27
N LEU A 112 -1.21 5.81 0.14
CA LEU A 112 -1.03 4.78 -0.88
C LEU A 112 -0.22 3.59 -0.38
N SER A 113 0.86 3.86 0.36
CA SER A 113 1.69 2.81 0.96
C SER A 113 0.88 1.99 1.97
N LEU A 114 0.13 2.65 2.85
CA LEU A 114 -0.74 1.97 3.81
C LEU A 114 -1.87 1.19 3.12
N PHE A 115 -2.51 1.79 2.10
CA PHE A 115 -3.54 1.13 1.31
C PHE A 115 -3.00 -0.12 0.62
N SER A 116 -1.87 -0.02 -0.08
CA SER A 116 -1.27 -1.14 -0.80
C SER A 116 -0.90 -2.30 0.15
N THR A 117 -0.35 -1.99 1.33
CA THR A 117 0.21 -2.99 2.25
C THR A 117 -0.78 -3.58 3.24
N HIS A 118 -1.73 -2.78 3.73
CA HIS A 118 -2.65 -3.17 4.80
C HIS A 118 -4.04 -3.56 4.32
N LEU A 119 -4.48 -3.02 3.18
CA LEU A 119 -5.82 -3.30 2.65
C LEU A 119 -5.73 -4.11 1.36
N LEU A 120 -5.13 -3.54 0.31
CA LEU A 120 -5.09 -4.16 -1.01
C LEU A 120 -4.38 -5.52 -0.97
N ALA A 121 -3.16 -5.61 -0.43
CA ALA A 121 -2.41 -6.88 -0.32
C ALA A 121 -3.16 -8.00 0.43
N LYS A 122 -4.15 -7.67 1.26
CA LYS A 122 -4.95 -8.65 2.02
C LYS A 122 -6.12 -9.23 1.23
N ASN A 123 -6.50 -8.64 0.10
CA ASN A 123 -7.54 -9.17 -0.78
C ASN A 123 -6.93 -9.70 -2.08
N GLU A 124 -6.75 -11.02 -2.16
CA GLU A 124 -6.16 -11.69 -3.32
C GLU A 124 -6.96 -11.46 -4.60
N ASN A 125 -8.29 -11.57 -4.53
CA ASN A 125 -9.16 -11.47 -5.69
C ASN A 125 -9.04 -10.09 -6.36
N VAL A 126 -8.89 -9.03 -5.56
CA VAL A 126 -8.71 -7.66 -6.08
C VAL A 126 -7.30 -7.44 -6.61
N VAL A 127 -6.27 -7.91 -5.88
CA VAL A 127 -4.87 -7.76 -6.30
C VAL A 127 -4.58 -8.53 -7.58
N ALA A 128 -5.20 -9.69 -7.76
CA ALA A 128 -5.03 -10.52 -8.95
C ALA A 128 -5.50 -9.83 -10.24
N CYS A 129 -6.43 -8.88 -10.13
CA CYS A 129 -6.84 -8.03 -11.24
C CYS A 129 -5.85 -6.86 -11.40
N PHE A 130 -4.77 -7.05 -12.15
CA PHE A 130 -3.80 -5.98 -12.37
C PHE A 130 -4.38 -4.85 -13.28
N PRO A 131 -4.31 -3.57 -12.88
CA PRO A 131 -5.03 -2.48 -13.54
C PRO A 131 -4.28 -1.92 -14.76
N ARG A 132 -4.12 -2.73 -15.81
CA ARG A 132 -3.33 -2.41 -17.01
C ARG A 132 -3.71 -1.10 -17.72
N GLY A 133 -4.99 -0.73 -17.68
CA GLY A 133 -5.50 0.49 -18.32
C GLY A 133 -5.41 1.76 -17.47
N GLU A 134 -4.94 1.65 -16.22
CA GLU A 134 -4.83 2.79 -15.32
C GLU A 134 -3.44 3.45 -15.39
N SER A 135 -3.33 4.65 -14.81
CA SER A 135 -2.05 5.37 -14.74
C SER A 135 -0.93 4.54 -14.07
N LEU A 136 0.33 4.84 -14.41
CA LEU A 136 1.49 4.16 -13.79
C LEU A 136 1.51 4.29 -12.27
N ARG A 137 1.03 5.43 -11.73
CA ARG A 137 0.87 5.63 -10.28
C ARG A 137 -0.02 4.54 -9.68
N ILE A 138 -1.16 4.24 -10.30
CA ILE A 138 -2.10 3.21 -9.84
C ILE A 138 -1.53 1.81 -10.04
N GLN A 139 -0.91 1.54 -11.19
CA GLN A 139 -0.26 0.23 -11.43
C GLN A 139 0.79 -0.08 -10.36
N ARG A 140 1.60 0.91 -9.94
CA ARG A 140 2.60 0.76 -8.88
C ARG A 140 2.02 0.47 -7.51
N VAL A 141 0.80 0.93 -7.21
CA VAL A 141 0.09 0.55 -5.98
C VAL A 141 -0.18 -0.96 -5.97
N TRP A 142 -0.54 -1.55 -7.12
CA TRP A 142 -0.71 -3.00 -7.25
C TRP A 142 0.63 -3.74 -7.20
N LEU A 143 1.70 -3.21 -7.82
CA LEU A 143 3.04 -3.80 -7.71
C LEU A 143 3.53 -3.85 -6.26
N ASN A 144 3.27 -2.80 -5.47
CA ASN A 144 3.57 -2.78 -4.04
C ASN A 144 2.75 -3.81 -3.25
N ALA A 145 1.46 -3.97 -3.57
CA ALA A 145 0.62 -4.97 -2.93
C ALA A 145 1.08 -6.40 -3.27
N LEU A 146 1.41 -6.68 -4.54
CA LEU A 146 1.97 -7.95 -4.98
C LEU A 146 3.34 -8.23 -4.35
N SER A 147 4.23 -7.23 -4.27
CA SER A 147 5.50 -7.32 -3.55
C SER A 147 5.28 -7.73 -2.10
N ARG A 148 4.28 -7.13 -1.44
CA ARG A 148 3.97 -7.45 -0.05
C ARG A 148 3.48 -8.88 0.11
N ARG A 149 2.66 -9.37 -0.83
CA ARG A 149 2.20 -10.78 -0.82
C ARG A 149 3.36 -11.74 -1.01
N LEU A 150 4.27 -11.44 -1.95
CA LEU A 150 5.49 -12.21 -2.18
C LEU A 150 6.35 -12.30 -0.90
N LEU A 151 6.63 -11.17 -0.25
CA LEU A 151 7.40 -11.13 1.00
C LEU A 151 6.72 -11.85 2.19
N GLN A 152 5.39 -12.02 2.12
CA GLN A 152 4.61 -12.72 3.14
C GLN A 152 4.33 -14.18 2.79
N ASN A 153 4.90 -14.70 1.70
CA ASN A 153 4.61 -16.04 1.17
C ASN A 153 3.10 -16.29 1.00
N LEU A 154 2.35 -15.25 0.59
CA LEU A 154 0.94 -15.34 0.26
C LEU A 154 0.77 -15.64 -1.23
N PRO A 155 -0.36 -16.22 -1.67
CA PRO A 155 -0.60 -16.49 -3.08
C PRO A 155 -0.43 -15.24 -3.95
N THR A 156 0.31 -15.33 -5.04
CA THR A 156 0.66 -14.20 -5.92
C THR A 156 -0.14 -14.22 -7.23
N SER A 157 -1.41 -14.62 -7.17
CA SER A 157 -2.35 -14.55 -8.28
C SER A 157 -2.28 -13.18 -8.97
N GLY A 158 -2.21 -13.17 -10.30
CA GLY A 158 -2.06 -11.95 -11.12
C GLY A 158 -0.62 -11.44 -11.29
N LEU A 159 0.37 -11.98 -10.57
CA LEU A 159 1.76 -11.51 -10.65
C LEU A 159 2.37 -11.71 -12.05
N SER A 160 2.10 -12.85 -12.71
CA SER A 160 2.54 -13.08 -14.11
C SER A 160 2.09 -11.96 -15.05
N GLN A 161 0.81 -11.58 -14.98
CA GLN A 161 0.26 -10.51 -15.82
C GLN A 161 0.89 -9.15 -15.48
N ALA A 162 1.15 -8.88 -14.19
CA ALA A 162 1.83 -7.67 -13.76
C ALA A 162 3.27 -7.62 -14.30
N ILE A 163 4.00 -8.74 -14.27
CA ILE A 163 5.35 -8.92 -14.83
C ILE A 163 5.33 -8.63 -16.32
N GLU A 164 4.52 -9.34 -17.09
CA GLU A 164 4.42 -9.18 -18.54
C GLU A 164 4.13 -7.72 -18.91
N THR A 165 3.06 -7.15 -18.33
CA THR A 165 2.65 -5.76 -18.62
C THR A 165 3.78 -4.76 -18.28
N THR A 166 4.45 -4.95 -17.15
CA THR A 166 5.48 -4.01 -16.69
C THR A 166 6.75 -4.11 -17.53
N LEU A 167 7.21 -5.33 -17.86
CA LEU A 167 8.40 -5.56 -18.67
C LEU A 167 8.22 -5.11 -20.12
N GLU A 168 7.04 -5.36 -20.72
CA GLU A 168 6.69 -4.87 -22.05
C GLU A 168 6.73 -3.34 -22.09
N ARG A 169 6.09 -2.68 -21.12
CA ARG A 169 6.11 -1.21 -21.00
C ARG A 169 7.53 -0.68 -20.80
N LEU A 170 8.32 -1.26 -19.89
CA LEU A 170 9.68 -0.81 -19.63
C LEU A 170 10.54 -0.90 -20.90
N SER A 171 10.42 -2.02 -21.63
CA SER A 171 11.15 -2.22 -22.89
C SER A 171 10.75 -1.19 -23.95
N ALA A 172 9.47 -0.82 -24.03
CA ALA A 172 8.98 0.20 -24.97
C ALA A 172 9.27 1.65 -24.52
N GLN A 173 9.27 1.91 -23.21
CA GLN A 173 9.34 3.25 -22.62
C GLN A 173 10.28 3.25 -21.39
N PRO A 174 11.59 3.02 -21.57
CA PRO A 174 12.53 2.80 -20.46
C PRO A 174 12.66 3.98 -19.50
N LYS A 175 12.42 5.20 -19.99
CA LYS A 175 12.42 6.44 -19.17
C LYS A 175 11.32 6.47 -18.11
N THR A 176 10.33 5.57 -18.22
CA THR A 176 9.24 5.47 -17.24
C THR A 176 9.60 4.58 -16.05
N LEU A 177 10.79 3.98 -16.01
CA LEU A 177 11.29 3.22 -14.87
C LEU A 177 11.26 4.07 -13.59
N SER A 178 10.84 3.45 -12.49
CA SER A 178 10.83 4.09 -11.17
C SER A 178 11.55 3.25 -10.13
N VAL A 179 11.93 3.88 -9.01
CA VAL A 179 12.51 3.20 -7.86
C VAL A 179 11.64 2.04 -7.38
N THR A 180 10.32 2.24 -7.30
CA THR A 180 9.37 1.17 -6.93
C THR A 180 9.46 -0.05 -7.86
N GLU A 181 9.64 0.16 -9.15
CA GLU A 181 9.77 -0.93 -10.12
C GLU A 181 11.14 -1.58 -10.06
N MET A 182 12.20 -0.83 -9.75
CA MET A 182 13.54 -1.40 -9.49
C MET A 182 13.51 -2.31 -8.26
N ASP A 183 13.01 -1.83 -7.12
CA ASP A 183 12.87 -2.63 -5.89
C ASP A 183 12.02 -3.88 -6.11
N TRP A 184 10.99 -3.77 -6.96
CA TRP A 184 10.12 -4.89 -7.30
C TRP A 184 10.84 -5.92 -8.17
N LEU A 185 11.58 -5.49 -9.19
CA LEU A 185 12.39 -6.39 -10.03
C LEU A 185 13.45 -7.12 -9.20
N GLU A 186 14.11 -6.44 -8.27
CA GLU A 186 15.05 -7.05 -7.34
C GLU A 186 14.40 -8.14 -6.48
N ARG A 187 13.22 -7.88 -5.92
CA ARG A 187 12.45 -8.88 -5.15
C ARG A 187 12.06 -10.09 -5.98
N LEU A 188 11.68 -9.89 -7.23
CA LEU A 188 11.35 -10.98 -8.14
C LEU A 188 12.59 -11.79 -8.52
N TYR A 189 13.72 -11.13 -8.73
CA TYR A 189 14.99 -11.79 -9.04
C TYR A 189 15.47 -12.68 -7.90
N ASN A 190 15.30 -12.21 -6.66
CA ASN A 190 15.64 -12.95 -5.44
C ASN A 190 14.63 -14.04 -5.06
N ASN A 191 13.57 -14.25 -5.86
CA ASN A 191 12.59 -15.29 -5.61
C ASN A 191 12.76 -16.46 -6.61
N GLU A 192 12.90 -17.69 -6.10
CA GLU A 192 13.20 -18.89 -6.91
C GLU A 192 12.15 -19.20 -8.00
N GLU A 193 10.87 -18.89 -7.74
CA GLU A 193 9.79 -19.11 -8.68
C GLU A 193 9.81 -18.06 -9.79
N TRP A 194 9.86 -16.78 -9.42
CA TRP A 194 9.65 -15.66 -10.34
C TRP A 194 10.91 -15.20 -11.06
N THR A 195 12.10 -15.51 -10.54
CA THR A 195 13.37 -15.19 -11.20
C THR A 195 13.46 -15.76 -12.61
N LYS A 196 12.92 -16.96 -12.82
CA LYS A 196 12.87 -17.64 -14.13
C LYS A 196 12.06 -16.87 -15.15
N GLN A 197 11.00 -16.17 -14.71
CA GLN A 197 10.11 -15.43 -15.60
C GLN A 197 10.72 -14.10 -16.04
N ILE A 198 11.45 -13.42 -15.16
CA ILE A 198 12.07 -12.12 -15.50
C ILE A 198 13.45 -12.27 -16.16
N SER A 199 14.14 -13.39 -15.92
CA SER A 199 15.51 -13.64 -16.41
C SER A 199 15.69 -13.43 -17.91
N PRO A 200 14.78 -13.87 -18.81
CA PRO A 200 14.93 -13.61 -20.24
C PRO A 200 14.96 -12.12 -20.59
N ALA A 201 14.13 -11.31 -19.93
CA ALA A 201 14.11 -9.86 -20.14
C ALA A 201 15.38 -9.20 -19.59
N LEU A 202 15.83 -9.58 -18.39
CA LEU A 202 17.08 -9.05 -17.83
C LEU A 202 18.28 -9.37 -18.74
N ARG A 203 18.38 -10.62 -19.24
CA ARG A 203 19.43 -11.00 -20.19
C ARG A 203 19.37 -10.20 -21.48
N SER A 204 18.20 -9.95 -22.06
CA SER A 204 18.11 -9.13 -23.26
C SER A 204 18.53 -7.68 -23.00
N TRP A 205 18.24 -7.14 -21.81
CA TRP A 205 18.64 -5.79 -21.42
C TRP A 205 20.16 -5.62 -21.23
N THR A 206 20.91 -6.67 -20.93
CA THR A 206 22.39 -6.61 -20.89
C THR A 206 23.03 -6.23 -22.23
N GLN A 207 22.31 -6.47 -23.35
CA GLN A 207 22.79 -6.20 -24.70
C GLN A 207 22.46 -4.78 -25.18
N LEU A 208 21.75 -3.98 -24.37
CA LEU A 208 21.40 -2.60 -24.72
C LEU A 208 22.63 -1.68 -24.63
N PRO A 209 22.60 -0.46 -25.21
CA PRO A 209 23.69 0.50 -25.06
C PRO A 209 23.98 0.82 -23.57
N GLU A 210 25.23 1.16 -23.25
CA GLU A 210 25.67 1.42 -21.85
C GLU A 210 24.86 2.53 -21.16
N GLU A 211 24.47 3.56 -21.91
CA GLU A 211 23.64 4.68 -21.46
C GLU A 211 22.16 4.30 -21.23
N HIS A 212 21.76 3.06 -21.55
CA HIS A 212 20.37 2.63 -21.49
C HIS A 212 19.94 2.31 -20.05
N PRO A 213 18.86 2.92 -19.49
CA PRO A 213 18.48 2.74 -18.09
C PRO A 213 18.28 1.27 -17.66
N LEU A 214 17.70 0.45 -18.54
CA LEU A 214 17.45 -0.96 -18.26
C LEU A 214 18.72 -1.83 -18.27
N ARG A 215 19.81 -1.40 -18.93
CA ARG A 215 21.08 -2.11 -18.89
C ARG A 215 21.68 -2.05 -17.50
N ASN A 216 21.60 -0.90 -16.84
CA ASN A 216 22.06 -0.74 -15.46
C ASN A 216 21.28 -1.68 -14.54
N VAL A 217 19.95 -1.67 -14.62
CA VAL A 217 19.09 -2.61 -13.85
C VAL A 217 19.48 -4.06 -14.08
N ALA A 218 19.68 -4.48 -15.32
CA ALA A 218 20.07 -5.85 -15.62
C ALA A 218 21.47 -6.19 -15.11
N SER A 219 22.39 -5.23 -15.14
CA SER A 219 23.76 -5.41 -14.65
C SER A 219 23.77 -5.55 -13.13
N ASP A 220 23.03 -4.69 -12.42
CA ASP A 220 22.93 -4.69 -10.95
C ASP A 220 22.26 -5.96 -10.39
N LEU A 221 21.36 -6.58 -11.16
CA LEU A 221 20.66 -7.79 -10.73
C LEU A 221 21.40 -9.07 -11.11
N LEU A 222 22.07 -9.13 -12.26
CA LEU A 222 22.71 -10.36 -12.75
C LEU A 222 24.17 -10.55 -12.30
N PHE A 223 24.85 -9.49 -11.86
CA PHE A 223 26.28 -9.47 -11.51
C PHE A 223 26.52 -8.86 -10.13
#